data_AF-A0A9N7VBF6-F1
#
_entry.id   AF-A0A9N7VBF6-F1
#
_cell.length_a   1.000
_cell.length_b   1.000
_cell.length_c   1.000
_cell.angle_alpha   90.00
_cell.angle_beta   90.00
_cell.angle_gamma   90.00
#
_symmetry.space_group_name_H-M   'P 1'
#
loop_
_entity.id
_entity.type
_entity.pdbx_description
1 polymer ?
#
loop_
_entity_poly.entity_id
_entity_poly.type
_entity_poly.pdbx_seq_one_letter_code
_entity_poly.pdbx_strand_id
1 'polypeptide(L)'
;MDLATSFRWSSLGNLQGLDLSHNSLIYLPSRIFSHLSSLRRLLLSNNSLVAIHNSTLAGLERLEELDLTLNALKTFPEEGLRELDSLPRVALLLEENPFTCTCGIEPFALWLNRSQGRIRNADSLVCSFPTSMRNTSMLAVGTMTLGCQQRDAGADLALQTSYVFLGLVLGFIGLIFLFVLYLNRKGIKKRIYDMRDAFREVLEGYHYRFEIDSDPRISQISTGADV
;
A
#
# COMPACT_ATOMS: atom_id res chain seq x y z
N MET A 1 8.05 7.79 -27.49
CA MET A 1 6.83 7.55 -28.29
C MET A 1 6.08 6.44 -27.60
N ASP A 2 4.85 6.70 -27.16
CA ASP A 2 4.07 5.74 -26.38
C ASP A 2 3.47 4.67 -27.31
N LEU A 3 3.94 3.43 -27.16
CA LEU A 3 3.55 2.29 -28.00
C LEU A 3 2.02 2.15 -28.05
N ALA A 4 1.33 2.39 -26.93
CA ALA A 4 -0.13 2.31 -26.83
C ALA A 4 -0.86 3.34 -27.72
N THR A 5 -0.27 4.51 -27.94
CA THR A 5 -0.86 5.55 -28.81
C THR A 5 -0.61 5.30 -30.29
N SER A 6 0.51 4.65 -30.64
CA SER A 6 0.91 4.41 -32.03
C SER A 6 0.22 3.21 -32.67
N PHE A 7 -0.25 2.27 -31.86
CA PHE A 7 -0.66 0.96 -32.32
C PHE A 7 -2.12 0.68 -31.95
N ARG A 8 -3.04 1.04 -32.85
CA ARG A 8 -4.46 0.68 -32.73
C ARG A 8 -4.70 -0.73 -33.28
N TRP A 9 -4.66 -1.72 -32.40
CA TRP A 9 -4.82 -3.14 -32.75
C TRP A 9 -6.27 -3.59 -32.97
N SER A 10 -7.21 -2.65 -32.96
CA SER A 10 -8.65 -2.92 -33.09
C SER A 10 -9.03 -3.63 -34.39
N SER A 11 -8.21 -3.55 -35.45
CA SER A 11 -8.44 -4.25 -36.72
C SER A 11 -7.70 -5.58 -36.85
N LEU A 12 -6.86 -5.96 -35.89
CA LEU A 12 -5.96 -7.13 -35.96
C LEU A 12 -6.50 -8.34 -35.17
N GLY A 13 -7.81 -8.43 -34.97
CA GLY A 13 -8.43 -9.48 -34.13
C GLY A 13 -8.19 -10.92 -34.58
N ASN A 14 -7.77 -11.14 -35.83
CA ASN A 14 -7.43 -12.46 -36.39
C ASN A 14 -5.92 -12.74 -36.40
N LEU A 15 -5.09 -11.83 -35.92
CA LEU A 15 -3.64 -12.02 -35.88
C LEU A 15 -3.30 -13.19 -34.96
N GLN A 16 -2.51 -14.14 -35.46
CA GLN A 16 -2.13 -15.35 -34.72
C GLN A 16 -0.69 -15.31 -34.22
N GLY A 17 0.19 -14.54 -34.87
CA GLY A 17 1.57 -14.36 -34.46
C GLY A 17 1.94 -12.90 -34.51
N LEU A 18 2.59 -12.43 -33.44
CA LEU A 18 3.12 -11.07 -33.34
C LEU A 18 4.58 -11.16 -32.93
N ASP A 19 5.44 -10.67 -33.80
CA ASP A 19 6.87 -10.61 -33.56
C ASP A 19 7.29 -9.16 -33.29
N LEU A 20 7.77 -8.91 -32.07
CA LEU A 20 8.33 -7.66 -31.59
C LEU A 20 9.77 -7.88 -31.10
N SER A 21 10.41 -8.98 -31.51
CA SER A 21 11.78 -9.30 -31.14
C SER A 21 12.77 -8.29 -31.71
N HIS A 22 13.97 -8.21 -31.12
CA HIS A 22 15.06 -7.33 -31.58
C HIS A 22 14.68 -5.84 -31.61
N ASN A 23 13.90 -5.40 -30.62
CA ASN A 23 13.58 -4.00 -30.42
C ASN A 23 14.23 -3.48 -29.14
N SER A 24 14.03 -2.20 -28.83
CA SER A 24 14.53 -1.59 -27.58
C SER A 24 13.39 -1.33 -26.61
N LEU A 25 12.44 -2.27 -26.50
CA LEU A 25 11.29 -2.13 -25.60
C LEU A 25 11.76 -2.31 -24.15
N ILE A 26 11.52 -1.30 -23.33
CA ILE A 26 11.88 -1.30 -21.89
C ILE A 26 10.66 -1.67 -21.05
N TYR A 27 9.47 -1.24 -21.48
CA TYR A 27 8.20 -1.48 -20.83
C TYR A 27 7.12 -1.71 -21.88
N LEU A 28 6.09 -2.47 -21.50
CA LEU A 28 4.89 -2.68 -22.30
C LEU A 28 3.72 -1.97 -21.60
N PRO A 29 3.01 -1.05 -22.28
CA PRO A 29 1.83 -0.42 -21.74
C PRO A 29 0.74 -1.43 -21.35
N SER A 30 -0.03 -1.13 -20.30
CA SER A 30 -1.17 -1.94 -19.90
C SER A 30 -2.19 -2.07 -21.03
N ARG A 31 -2.77 -3.27 -21.17
CA ARG A 31 -3.81 -3.62 -22.15
C ARG A 31 -3.40 -3.43 -23.60
N ILE A 32 -2.11 -3.28 -23.89
CA ILE A 32 -1.67 -3.09 -25.28
C ILE A 32 -2.18 -4.24 -26.15
N PHE A 33 -2.10 -5.50 -25.70
CA PHE A 33 -2.56 -6.70 -26.45
C PHE A 33 -4.05 -7.05 -26.32
N SER A 34 -4.85 -6.21 -25.67
CA SER A 34 -6.23 -6.55 -25.31
C SER A 34 -7.18 -6.84 -26.48
N HIS A 35 -6.87 -6.34 -27.68
CA HIS A 35 -7.66 -6.56 -28.89
C HIS A 35 -7.21 -7.77 -29.72
N LEU A 36 -6.09 -8.43 -29.35
CA LEU A 36 -5.51 -9.54 -30.11
C LEU A 36 -5.97 -10.91 -29.57
N SER A 37 -7.28 -11.12 -29.49
CA SER A 37 -7.88 -12.32 -28.87
C SER A 37 -7.64 -13.64 -29.61
N SER A 38 -7.14 -13.60 -30.85
CA SER A 38 -6.74 -14.78 -31.63
C SER A 38 -5.24 -15.06 -31.61
N LEU A 39 -4.46 -14.27 -30.87
CA LEU A 39 -3.01 -14.39 -30.85
C LEU A 39 -2.60 -15.70 -30.17
N ARG A 40 -1.72 -16.44 -30.84
CA ARG A 40 -1.14 -17.72 -30.37
C ARG A 40 0.32 -17.57 -30.01
N ARG A 41 1.08 -16.75 -30.74
CA ARG A 41 2.51 -16.55 -30.50
C ARG A 41 2.84 -15.08 -30.35
N LEU A 42 3.52 -14.74 -29.25
CA LEU A 42 4.03 -13.41 -28.98
C LEU A 42 5.54 -13.50 -28.73
N LEU A 43 6.33 -12.95 -29.67
CA LEU A 43 7.78 -12.94 -29.59
C LEU A 43 8.26 -11.57 -29.13
N LEU A 44 8.90 -11.52 -27.97
CA LEU A 44 9.46 -10.32 -27.35
C LEU A 44 10.96 -10.49 -27.06
N SER A 45 11.61 -11.47 -27.69
CA SER A 45 13.01 -11.77 -27.46
C SER A 45 13.94 -10.64 -27.87
N ASN A 46 15.10 -10.55 -27.21
CA ASN A 46 16.10 -9.52 -27.48
C ASN A 46 15.52 -8.10 -27.40
N ASN A 47 14.93 -7.79 -26.26
CA ASN A 47 14.46 -6.47 -25.87
C ASN A 47 15.14 -6.06 -24.56
N SER A 48 14.65 -5.02 -23.89
CA SER A 48 15.16 -4.56 -22.59
C SER A 48 14.07 -4.56 -21.52
N LEU A 49 13.13 -5.50 -21.60
CA LEU A 49 12.01 -5.58 -20.67
C LEU A 49 12.51 -5.90 -19.27
N VAL A 50 12.13 -5.06 -18.31
CA VAL A 50 12.56 -5.21 -16.91
C VAL A 50 11.50 -5.92 -16.05
N ALA A 51 10.22 -5.81 -16.44
CA ALA A 51 9.10 -6.43 -15.74
C ALA A 51 7.91 -6.65 -16.69
N ILE A 52 7.03 -7.56 -16.29
CA ILE A 52 5.67 -7.68 -16.80
C ILE A 52 4.73 -7.06 -15.78
N HIS A 53 4.01 -6.01 -16.18
CA HIS A 53 3.10 -5.26 -15.31
C HIS A 53 1.67 -5.79 -15.40
N ASN A 54 0.83 -5.40 -14.44
CA ASN A 54 -0.59 -5.70 -14.45
C ASN A 54 -1.28 -5.33 -15.77
N SER A 55 -2.14 -6.23 -16.23
CA SER A 55 -2.95 -6.14 -17.44
C SER A 55 -2.14 -6.02 -18.73
N THR A 56 -0.82 -6.26 -18.72
CA THR A 56 0.00 -6.23 -19.93
C THR A 56 -0.44 -7.34 -20.88
N LEU A 57 -0.68 -8.54 -20.37
CA LEU A 57 -1.02 -9.72 -21.17
C LEU A 57 -2.55 -9.96 -21.24
N ALA A 58 -3.35 -9.02 -20.73
CA ALA A 58 -4.80 -9.09 -20.75
C ALA A 58 -5.33 -9.26 -22.19
N GLY A 59 -6.29 -10.17 -22.37
CA GLY A 59 -6.94 -10.46 -23.67
C GLY A 59 -6.26 -11.56 -24.49
N LEU A 60 -5.10 -12.07 -24.06
CA LEU A 60 -4.33 -13.12 -24.75
C LEU A 60 -4.78 -14.54 -24.38
N GLU A 61 -6.09 -14.80 -24.34
CA GLU A 61 -6.66 -16.07 -23.85
C GLU A 61 -6.25 -17.32 -24.68
N ARG A 62 -5.85 -17.12 -25.93
CA ARG A 62 -5.44 -18.18 -26.86
C ARG A 62 -3.93 -18.31 -27.02
N LEU A 63 -3.15 -17.63 -26.19
CA LEU A 63 -1.70 -17.64 -26.30
C LEU A 63 -1.14 -19.01 -25.96
N GLU A 64 -0.31 -19.52 -26.87
CA GLU A 64 0.35 -20.82 -26.79
C GLU A 64 1.85 -20.65 -26.56
N GLU A 65 2.44 -19.52 -26.96
CA GLU A 65 3.86 -19.27 -26.83
C GLU A 65 4.13 -17.79 -26.51
N LEU A 66 4.95 -17.56 -25.49
CA LEU A 66 5.46 -16.26 -25.11
C LEU A 66 6.97 -16.35 -24.93
N ASP A 67 7.69 -15.69 -25.83
CA ASP A 67 9.15 -15.62 -25.81
C ASP A 67 9.61 -14.31 -25.17
N LEU A 68 10.22 -14.42 -24.00
CA LEU A 68 10.84 -13.32 -23.24
C LEU A 68 12.36 -13.54 -23.09
N THR A 69 12.96 -14.38 -23.95
CA THR A 69 14.41 -14.60 -23.91
C THR A 69 15.19 -13.31 -24.16
N LEU A 70 16.44 -13.25 -23.68
CA LEU A 70 17.32 -12.11 -23.94
C LEU A 70 16.68 -10.76 -23.55
N ASN A 71 16.17 -10.68 -22.33
CA ASN A 71 15.59 -9.45 -21.77
C ASN A 71 16.31 -9.07 -20.47
N ALA A 72 15.81 -8.05 -19.78
CA ALA A 72 16.39 -7.54 -18.53
C ALA A 72 15.57 -7.94 -17.30
N LEU A 73 14.85 -9.07 -17.36
CA LEU A 73 13.99 -9.52 -16.27
C LEU A 73 14.83 -10.00 -15.09
N LYS A 74 14.69 -9.32 -13.95
CA LYS A 74 15.42 -9.67 -12.71
C LYS A 74 14.62 -10.57 -11.79
N THR A 75 13.30 -10.40 -11.78
CA THR A 75 12.33 -11.16 -10.98
C THR A 75 10.94 -10.93 -11.57
N PHE A 76 9.97 -11.73 -11.15
CA PHE A 76 8.55 -11.49 -11.43
C PHE A 76 7.85 -11.01 -10.16
N PRO A 77 7.36 -9.75 -10.12
CA PRO A 77 6.54 -9.29 -9.02
C PRO A 77 5.20 -10.04 -9.01
N GLU A 78 4.46 -9.96 -7.90
CA GLU A 78 3.18 -10.67 -7.73
C GLU A 78 2.20 -10.38 -8.87
N GLU A 79 2.13 -9.13 -9.34
CA GLU A 79 1.30 -8.75 -10.48
C GLU A 79 1.68 -9.48 -11.77
N GLY A 80 2.98 -9.57 -12.07
CA GLY A 80 3.49 -10.28 -13.24
C GLY A 80 3.21 -11.78 -13.16
N LEU A 81 3.35 -12.38 -11.97
CA LEU A 81 3.00 -13.80 -11.75
C LEU A 81 1.51 -14.06 -11.97
N ARG A 82 0.63 -13.15 -11.53
CA ARG A 82 -0.82 -13.24 -11.77
C ARG A 82 -1.15 -13.17 -13.26
N GLU A 83 -0.47 -12.31 -14.03
CA GLU A 83 -0.63 -12.26 -15.48
C GLU A 83 -0.21 -13.59 -16.13
N LEU A 84 0.91 -14.18 -15.72
CA LEU A 84 1.35 -15.48 -16.24
C LEU A 84 0.40 -16.63 -15.85
N ASP A 85 -0.19 -16.58 -14.65
CA ASP A 85 -1.19 -17.56 -14.21
C ASP A 85 -2.53 -17.42 -14.93
N SER A 86 -2.87 -16.22 -15.41
CA SER A 86 -4.04 -16.02 -16.27
C SER A 86 -3.93 -16.73 -17.62
N LEU A 87 -2.72 -17.17 -18.00
CA LEU A 87 -2.40 -17.89 -19.23
C LEU A 87 -2.07 -19.37 -18.92
N PRO A 88 -3.06 -20.26 -18.79
CA PRO A 88 -2.83 -21.61 -18.28
C PRO A 88 -2.12 -22.56 -19.26
N ARG A 89 -2.09 -22.24 -20.57
CA ARG A 89 -1.58 -23.13 -21.63
C ARG A 89 -0.37 -22.58 -22.39
N VAL A 90 0.18 -21.46 -21.95
CA VAL A 90 1.29 -20.81 -22.64
C VAL A 90 2.61 -21.53 -22.34
N ALA A 91 3.40 -21.76 -23.39
CA ALA A 91 4.81 -22.13 -23.30
C ALA A 91 5.64 -20.85 -23.12
N LEU A 92 6.42 -20.79 -22.04
CA LEU A 92 7.23 -19.63 -21.68
C LEU A 92 8.69 -19.90 -21.98
N LEU A 93 9.34 -18.97 -22.68
CA LEU A 93 10.79 -18.97 -22.85
C LEU A 93 11.36 -17.78 -22.07
N LEU A 94 12.20 -18.07 -21.08
CA LEU A 94 12.72 -17.08 -20.11
C LEU A 94 14.26 -17.04 -20.07
N GLU A 95 14.91 -17.80 -20.94
CA GLU A 95 16.37 -17.94 -20.99
C GLU A 95 17.07 -16.59 -21.19
N GLU A 96 18.33 -16.51 -20.77
CA GLU A 96 19.15 -15.30 -20.93
C GLU A 96 18.55 -14.02 -20.31
N ASN A 97 17.94 -14.16 -19.13
CA ASN A 97 17.53 -13.03 -18.29
C ASN A 97 18.40 -12.94 -17.02
N PRO A 98 18.74 -11.73 -16.54
CA PRO A 98 19.62 -11.51 -15.40
C PRO A 98 18.89 -11.69 -14.06
N PHE A 99 18.44 -12.91 -13.75
CA PHE A 99 17.68 -13.19 -12.54
C PHE A 99 18.48 -12.86 -11.26
N THR A 100 17.80 -12.17 -10.35
CA THR A 100 18.32 -11.75 -9.05
C THR A 100 17.82 -12.69 -7.96
N CYS A 101 18.68 -13.61 -7.54
CA CYS A 101 18.43 -14.62 -6.52
C CYS A 101 18.75 -14.09 -5.12
N THR A 102 18.02 -13.07 -4.69
CA THR A 102 17.99 -12.61 -3.29
C THR A 102 16.66 -13.02 -2.65
N CYS A 103 16.39 -12.62 -1.40
CA CYS A 103 15.15 -13.00 -0.71
C CYS A 103 13.86 -12.64 -1.44
N GLY A 104 13.86 -11.57 -2.26
CA GLY A 104 12.70 -11.19 -3.05
C GLY A 104 12.34 -12.13 -4.20
N ILE A 105 13.18 -13.13 -4.51
CA ILE A 105 12.93 -14.10 -5.59
C ILE A 105 11.98 -15.22 -5.17
N GLU A 106 11.73 -15.38 -3.87
CA GLU A 106 10.99 -16.53 -3.31
C GLU A 106 9.63 -16.77 -3.99
N PRO A 107 8.77 -15.75 -4.22
CA PRO A 107 7.49 -15.97 -4.89
C PRO A 107 7.66 -16.52 -6.32
N PHE A 108 8.65 -16.01 -7.05
CA PHE A 108 8.96 -16.48 -8.40
C PHE A 108 9.55 -17.89 -8.39
N ALA A 109 10.43 -18.22 -7.44
CA ALA A 109 11.00 -19.56 -7.30
C ALA A 109 9.92 -20.62 -6.97
N LEU A 110 9.00 -20.31 -6.06
CA LEU A 110 7.85 -21.17 -5.75
C LEU A 110 6.94 -21.35 -6.97
N TRP A 111 6.67 -20.26 -7.69
CA TRP A 111 5.88 -20.30 -8.92
C TRP A 111 6.55 -21.14 -10.01
N LEU A 112 7.87 -21.00 -10.18
CA LEU A 112 8.69 -21.73 -11.14
C LEU A 112 8.62 -23.24 -10.87
N ASN A 113 8.77 -23.64 -9.61
CA ASN A 113 8.66 -25.05 -9.19
C ASN A 113 7.27 -25.62 -9.50
N ARG A 114 6.20 -24.86 -9.24
CA ARG A 114 4.81 -25.28 -9.57
C ARG A 114 4.56 -25.34 -11.08
N SER A 115 5.19 -24.46 -11.83
CA SER A 115 4.85 -24.17 -13.24
C SER A 115 5.87 -24.70 -14.25
N GLN A 116 6.80 -25.56 -13.83
CA GLN A 116 7.91 -26.03 -14.66
C GLN A 116 7.46 -26.58 -16.01
N GLY A 117 6.33 -27.31 -16.08
CA GLY A 117 5.80 -27.86 -17.32
C GLY A 117 5.38 -26.81 -18.38
N ARG A 118 5.18 -25.55 -17.98
CA ARG A 118 4.90 -24.43 -18.88
C ARG A 118 6.17 -23.79 -19.43
N ILE A 119 7.32 -24.02 -18.82
CA ILE A 119 8.55 -23.28 -19.12
C ILE A 119 9.46 -24.16 -19.97
N ARG A 120 9.83 -23.66 -21.14
CA ARG A 120 10.80 -24.33 -22.02
C ARG A 120 12.18 -24.20 -21.39
N ASN A 121 12.91 -25.32 -21.37
CA ASN A 121 14.26 -25.41 -20.81
C ASN A 121 14.35 -24.84 -19.38
N ALA A 122 13.37 -25.12 -18.52
CA ALA A 122 13.35 -24.58 -17.15
C ALA A 122 14.66 -24.85 -16.36
N ASP A 123 15.35 -25.95 -16.67
CA ASP A 123 16.62 -26.35 -16.05
C ASP A 123 17.80 -25.42 -16.43
N SER A 124 17.72 -24.69 -17.55
CA SER A 124 18.75 -23.75 -18.01
C SER A 124 18.66 -22.38 -17.32
N LEU A 125 17.58 -22.11 -16.60
CA LEU A 125 17.40 -20.84 -15.90
C LEU A 125 18.38 -20.75 -14.73
N VAL A 126 19.24 -19.75 -14.75
CA VAL A 126 20.28 -19.54 -13.75
C VAL A 126 20.22 -18.15 -13.13
N CYS A 127 20.73 -18.06 -11.90
CA CYS A 127 20.96 -16.82 -11.20
C CYS A 127 22.13 -16.03 -11.80
N SER A 128 21.96 -14.72 -11.96
CA SER A 128 23.04 -13.81 -12.40
C SER A 128 23.61 -12.97 -11.24
N PHE A 129 22.76 -12.69 -10.26
CA PHE A 129 23.07 -11.93 -9.04
C PHE A 129 22.43 -12.61 -7.81
N PRO A 130 23.02 -12.55 -6.60
CA PRO A 130 24.34 -12.00 -6.27
C PRO A 130 25.48 -12.82 -6.87
N THR A 131 26.70 -12.27 -6.89
CA THR A 131 27.88 -12.94 -7.47
C THR A 131 28.17 -14.30 -6.83
N SER A 132 27.81 -14.49 -5.55
CA SER A 132 27.93 -15.77 -4.84
C SER A 132 27.00 -16.87 -5.36
N MET A 133 25.90 -16.50 -6.04
CA MET A 133 24.92 -17.43 -6.60
C MET A 133 24.95 -17.44 -8.13
N ARG A 134 25.95 -16.81 -8.76
CA ARG A 134 26.03 -16.78 -10.22
C ARG A 134 26.12 -18.20 -10.79
N ASN A 135 25.36 -18.47 -11.85
CA ASN A 135 25.23 -19.77 -12.52
C ASN A 135 24.58 -20.88 -11.67
N THR A 136 23.98 -20.53 -10.52
CA THR A 136 23.16 -21.47 -9.77
C THR A 136 21.81 -21.65 -10.47
N SER A 137 21.35 -22.90 -10.63
CA SER A 137 20.03 -23.20 -11.21
C SER A 137 18.91 -22.60 -10.35
N MET A 138 17.97 -21.91 -11.00
CA MET A 138 16.79 -21.31 -10.36
C MET A 138 15.87 -22.36 -9.73
N LEU A 139 15.88 -23.61 -10.21
CA LEU A 139 15.11 -24.71 -9.63
C LEU A 139 15.72 -25.21 -8.30
N ALA A 140 17.01 -24.98 -8.08
CA ALA A 140 17.69 -25.30 -6.84
C ALA A 140 17.55 -24.18 -5.79
N VAL A 141 17.03 -23.02 -6.17
CA VAL A 141 16.84 -21.86 -5.29
C VAL A 141 15.59 -22.09 -4.42
N GLY A 142 15.80 -22.58 -3.21
CA GLY A 142 14.77 -22.78 -2.19
C GLY A 142 14.99 -21.92 -0.93
N THR A 143 13.99 -21.91 -0.05
CA THR A 143 13.99 -21.13 1.21
C THR A 143 15.22 -21.40 2.09
N MET A 144 15.75 -22.64 2.07
CA MET A 144 16.94 -23.02 2.83
C MET A 144 18.26 -22.52 2.22
N THR A 145 18.33 -22.29 0.90
CA THR A 145 19.58 -21.89 0.21
C THR A 145 19.83 -20.38 0.23
N LEU A 146 18.76 -19.58 0.33
CA LEU A 146 18.87 -18.12 0.29
C LEU A 146 19.23 -17.50 1.65
N GLY A 147 19.17 -18.26 2.75
CA GLY A 147 19.49 -17.76 4.09
C GLY A 147 18.58 -16.62 4.56
N CYS A 148 17.36 -16.53 4.00
CA CYS A 148 16.39 -15.49 4.30
C CYS A 148 15.74 -15.75 5.65
N GLN A 149 16.47 -15.43 6.72
CA GLN A 149 15.89 -15.28 8.04
C GLN A 149 14.93 -14.08 7.97
N GLN A 150 13.62 -14.31 8.17
CA GLN A 150 12.59 -13.28 8.24
C GLN A 150 13.10 -12.06 9.05
N ARG A 151 13.48 -10.98 8.37
CA ARG A 151 13.71 -9.67 9.01
C ARG A 151 12.56 -8.69 8.80
N ASP A 152 11.49 -9.09 8.14
CA ASP A 152 10.34 -8.22 7.84
C ASP A 152 9.07 -8.52 8.64
N ALA A 153 9.13 -9.40 9.66
CA ALA A 153 8.04 -9.55 10.64
C ALA A 153 8.36 -8.88 12.00
N GLY A 154 9.55 -8.28 12.14
CA GLY A 154 9.99 -7.63 13.39
C GLY A 154 9.72 -6.13 13.44
N ALA A 155 9.73 -5.43 12.31
CA ALA A 155 9.57 -3.97 12.27
C ALA A 155 8.12 -3.53 12.47
N ASP A 156 7.17 -4.19 11.80
CA ASP A 156 5.73 -3.93 12.00
C ASP A 156 5.27 -4.39 13.38
N LEU A 157 5.77 -5.52 13.88
CA LEU A 157 5.45 -5.98 15.23
C LEU A 157 6.07 -5.08 16.31
N ALA A 158 7.26 -4.51 16.10
CA ALA A 158 7.87 -3.57 17.04
C ALA A 158 7.10 -2.22 17.10
N LEU A 159 6.66 -1.70 15.95
CA LEU A 159 5.83 -0.50 15.91
C LEU A 159 4.45 -0.77 16.53
N GLN A 160 3.83 -1.90 16.18
CA GLN A 160 2.53 -2.29 16.72
C GLN A 160 2.57 -2.54 18.23
N THR A 161 3.61 -3.21 18.75
CA THR A 161 3.78 -3.39 20.21
C THR A 161 4.03 -2.06 20.94
N SER A 162 4.72 -1.10 20.31
CA SER A 162 4.89 0.25 20.85
C SER A 162 3.56 1.02 20.96
N TYR A 163 2.71 0.98 19.93
CA TYR A 163 1.40 1.64 19.95
C TYR A 163 0.40 0.98 20.91
N VAL A 164 0.41 -0.35 21.02
CA VAL A 164 -0.43 -1.06 22.00
C VAL A 164 -0.02 -0.70 23.42
N PHE A 165 1.27 -0.62 23.70
CA PHE A 165 1.77 -0.18 25.01
C PHE A 165 1.35 1.26 25.32
N LEU A 166 1.49 2.18 24.36
CA LEU A 166 1.03 3.56 24.50
C LEU A 166 -0.48 3.63 24.77
N GLY A 167 -1.29 2.84 24.05
CA GLY A 167 -2.74 2.76 24.25
C GLY A 167 -3.12 2.25 25.63
N LEU A 168 -2.42 1.23 26.15
CA LEU A 168 -2.63 0.72 27.51
C LEU A 168 -2.27 1.79 28.55
N VAL A 169 -1.14 2.48 28.41
CA VAL A 169 -0.70 3.54 29.33
C VAL A 169 -1.72 4.68 29.37
N LEU A 170 -2.17 5.16 28.21
CA LEU A 170 -3.18 6.23 28.12
C LEU A 170 -4.52 5.78 28.72
N GLY A 171 -4.94 4.53 28.48
CA GLY A 171 -6.14 3.95 29.08
C GLY A 171 -6.06 3.89 30.61
N PHE A 172 -4.92 3.46 31.17
CA PHE A 172 -4.69 3.44 32.61
C PHE A 172 -4.70 4.84 33.22
N ILE A 173 -4.06 5.82 32.58
CA ILE A 173 -4.10 7.23 33.02
C ILE A 173 -5.55 7.73 33.05
N GLY A 174 -6.33 7.44 32.01
CA GLY A 174 -7.75 7.79 31.94
C GLY A 174 -8.59 7.16 33.05
N LEU A 175 -8.37 5.86 33.33
CA LEU A 175 -9.05 5.15 34.42
C LEU A 175 -8.71 5.73 35.80
N ILE A 176 -7.44 6.03 36.05
CA ILE A 176 -7.00 6.66 37.31
C ILE A 176 -7.66 8.04 37.45
N PHE A 177 -7.67 8.85 36.39
CA PHE A 177 -8.29 10.16 36.40
C PHE A 177 -9.79 10.08 36.71
N LEU A 178 -10.52 9.18 36.04
CA LEU A 178 -11.95 8.93 36.32
C LEU A 178 -12.17 8.43 37.75
N PHE A 179 -11.30 7.56 38.25
CA PHE A 179 -11.37 7.07 39.62
C PHE A 179 -11.16 8.19 40.65
N VAL A 180 -10.20 9.08 40.42
CA VAL A 180 -9.97 10.27 41.26
C VAL A 180 -11.18 11.19 41.23
N LEU A 181 -11.76 11.46 40.05
CA LEU A 181 -13.01 12.23 39.93
C LEU A 181 -14.17 11.53 40.64
N TYR A 182 -14.25 10.21 40.56
CA TYR A 182 -15.27 9.42 41.24
C TYR A 182 -15.16 9.51 42.76
N LEU A 183 -13.96 9.34 43.33
CA LEU A 183 -13.73 9.50 44.77
C LEU A 183 -14.03 10.93 45.22
N ASN A 184 -13.61 11.91 44.43
CA ASN A 184 -13.84 13.32 44.72
C ASN A 184 -15.21 13.84 44.26
N ARG A 185 -16.12 12.99 43.75
CA ARG A 185 -17.39 13.43 43.15
C ARG A 185 -18.24 14.27 44.10
N LYS A 186 -18.24 13.93 45.40
CA LYS A 186 -18.99 14.67 46.42
C LYS A 186 -18.33 16.01 46.73
N GLY A 187 -16.99 16.04 46.84
CA GLY A 187 -16.23 17.26 47.08
C GLY A 187 -16.28 18.24 45.90
N ILE A 188 -16.20 17.73 44.67
CA ILE A 188 -16.33 18.52 43.44
C ILE A 188 -17.73 19.10 43.33
N LYS A 189 -18.77 18.28 43.55
CA LYS A 189 -20.16 18.78 43.57
C LYS A 189 -20.34 19.89 44.60
N LYS A 190 -19.83 19.69 45.83
CA LYS A 190 -19.87 20.72 46.87
C LYS A 190 -19.18 22.01 46.44
N ARG A 191 -17.94 21.94 45.93
CA ARG A 191 -17.22 23.10 45.41
C ARG A 191 -17.96 23.81 44.27
N ILE A 192 -18.60 23.06 43.36
CA ILE A 192 -19.39 23.63 42.26
C ILE A 192 -20.63 24.35 42.79
N TYR A 193 -21.33 23.77 43.77
CA TYR A 193 -22.49 24.42 44.38
C TYR A 193 -22.09 25.69 45.14
N ASP A 194 -21.06 25.60 45.99
CA ASP A 194 -20.55 26.75 46.75
C ASP A 194 -20.11 27.89 45.80
N MET A 195 -19.44 27.57 44.68
CA MET A 195 -19.02 28.56 43.68
C MET A 195 -20.20 29.20 42.93
N ARG A 196 -21.22 28.41 42.59
CA ARG A 196 -22.44 28.92 41.96
C ARG A 196 -23.20 29.86 42.89
N ASP A 197 -23.26 29.51 44.16
CA ASP A 197 -23.98 30.29 45.16
C ASP A 197 -23.23 31.61 45.42
N ALA A 198 -21.89 31.58 45.52
CA ALA A 198 -21.07 32.80 45.57
C ALA A 198 -21.25 33.70 44.34
N PHE A 199 -21.33 33.12 43.13
CA PHE A 199 -21.59 33.90 41.92
C PHE A 199 -22.99 34.50 41.90
N ARG A 200 -24.00 33.77 42.40
CA ARG A 200 -25.38 34.26 42.51
C ARG A 200 -25.47 35.44 43.48
N GLU A 201 -24.84 35.36 44.64
CA GLU A 201 -24.79 36.48 45.60
C GLU A 201 -24.15 37.74 45.00
N VAL A 202 -23.04 37.57 44.26
CA VAL A 202 -22.39 38.69 43.57
C VAL A 202 -23.32 39.31 42.52
N LEU A 203 -23.98 38.48 41.71
CA LEU A 203 -24.88 38.94 40.65
C LEU A 203 -26.12 39.66 41.22
N GLU A 204 -26.74 39.11 42.28
CA GLU A 204 -27.85 39.75 42.99
C GLU A 204 -27.43 41.07 43.62
N GLY A 205 -26.22 41.13 44.20
CA GLY A 205 -25.63 42.37 44.71
C GLY A 205 -25.46 43.46 43.65
N TYR A 206 -25.00 43.11 42.44
CA TYR A 206 -24.96 44.04 41.32
C TYR A 206 -26.35 44.51 40.88
N HIS A 207 -27.32 43.59 40.83
CA HIS A 207 -28.69 43.91 40.42
C HIS A 207 -29.37 44.88 41.40
N TYR A 208 -29.23 44.64 42.70
CA TYR A 208 -29.77 45.52 43.74
C TYR A 208 -29.15 46.92 43.70
N ARG A 209 -27.83 47.00 43.48
CA ARG A 209 -27.13 48.29 43.37
C ARG A 209 -27.58 49.09 42.15
N PHE A 210 -27.82 48.39 41.03
CA PHE A 210 -28.36 49.00 39.82
C PHE A 210 -29.79 49.52 40.02
N GLU A 211 -30.65 48.78 40.72
CA GLU A 211 -32.02 49.24 41.03
C GLU A 211 -32.04 50.49 41.91
N ILE A 212 -31.16 50.60 42.91
CA ILE A 212 -31.03 51.80 43.74
C ILE A 212 -30.58 53.00 42.91
N ASP A 213 -29.52 52.84 42.10
CA ASP A 213 -28.99 53.94 41.27
C ASP A 213 -30.00 54.38 40.19
N SER A 214 -30.95 53.51 39.82
CA SER A 214 -31.98 53.77 38.83
C SER A 214 -33.27 54.38 39.41
N ASP A 215 -33.42 54.51 40.74
CA ASP A 215 -34.62 55.11 41.36
C ASP A 215 -34.65 56.63 41.12
N PRO A 216 -35.60 57.15 40.31
CA PRO A 216 -35.66 58.56 39.95
C PRO A 216 -35.92 59.49 41.14
N ARG A 217 -36.35 58.98 42.30
CA ARG A 217 -36.49 59.78 43.53
C ARG A 217 -35.16 60.28 44.09
N ILE A 218 -34.05 59.55 43.86
CA ILE A 218 -32.72 59.94 44.34
C ILE A 218 -32.14 61.10 43.49
N SER A 219 -32.54 61.22 42.22
CA SER A 219 -32.15 62.34 41.36
C SER A 219 -32.84 63.68 41.70
N GLN A 220 -33.94 63.68 42.47
CA GLN A 220 -34.66 64.90 42.83
C GLN A 220 -34.23 65.54 44.16
N ILE A 221 -33.42 64.84 44.97
CA ILE A 221 -32.89 65.40 46.24
C ILE A 221 -31.65 66.27 45.98
N SER A 222 -30.93 66.04 44.87
CA SER A 222 -29.72 66.79 44.51
C SER A 222 -29.98 68.11 43.75
N THR A 223 -31.22 68.39 43.34
CA THR A 223 -31.58 69.62 42.60
C THR A 223 -32.26 70.70 43.47
N GLY A 224 -32.30 70.53 44.80
CA GLY A 224 -32.98 71.46 45.72
C GLY A 224 -32.09 72.18 46.74
N ALA A 225 -30.76 72.12 46.61
CA ALA A 225 -29.81 72.63 47.60
C ALA A 225 -28.91 73.79 47.11
N ASP A 226 -29.21 74.41 45.97
CA ASP A 226 -28.54 75.63 45.50
C ASP A 226 -29.58 76.63 44.96
N VAL A 227 -30.26 77.35 45.86
CA VAL A 227 -30.64 78.79 45.77
C VAL A 227 -30.84 79.31 47.19
#